data_AF-A0A7H4Q2W3-F1
#
_entry.id   AF-A0A7H4Q2W3-F1
#
_cell.length_a   1.000
_cell.length_b   1.000
_cell.length_c   1.000
_cell.angle_alpha   90.00
_cell.angle_beta   90.00
_cell.angle_gamma   90.00
#
_symmetry.space_group_name_H-M   'P 1'
#
loop_
_entity.id
_entity.type
_entity.pdbx_description
1 polymer ?
#
loop_
_entity_poly.entity_id
_entity_poly.type
_entity_poly.pdbx_seq_one_letter_code
_entity_poly.pdbx_strand_id
1 'polypeptide(L)'
;MENLGKEAMKTIKRALMGVLAFSGLFFAGAAMAVGDSPGGPAVNEINLQPPATKIAEELYSLHTFMLILCTVIFIAVFGVMFYSVFAHRKSKGHKASNFHESTTVEIIWTIVPFIIVILMALPATKTVVAMKDTTNADLTVKVTGYQWKWGYDYVKGPGEGISFLSTLATPRAETDGRQPITDTYLQEVDNPLVVPVNKKIRIITTANDVVHSWYVPAFGVKQDAIPGFVRDTWFKADKTGTFRGFCTELCGKEHAFMPVVVTVLSAEDYAAWVDSEKKKMAAGADDPNRTYTLAELTERGSKVYAANCAVCHQPNGKGAGAFPALDGSKIANGPIAEHVSLVLKGKNAMPSWAPTLSDVEIASVITYERNSWGNHTGDILQPKQVADARNGKLPEGGNHLADAGAGAAAGASDAAAASGAEAASGAAPASAGAAGSDSAASAPQAGLPASVYFETGKSALPADAKAAVDAAAAWAKAHPDAMFTLSGFTDKTGSADANAKLAKSRALAVRDALKAAGIAEDHIILKKPETITGGADAKEARRVEISAAA
;
A
#
# COMPACT_ATOMS: atom_id res chain seq x y z
N MET A 1 -14.51 -78.52 21.09
CA MET A 1 -13.93 -77.80 19.94
C MET A 1 -14.64 -76.47 19.63
N GLU A 2 -15.91 -76.31 19.97
CA GLU A 2 -16.70 -75.11 19.62
C GLU A 2 -16.29 -73.81 20.35
N ASN A 3 -15.85 -73.90 21.61
CA ASN A 3 -15.43 -72.71 22.38
C ASN A 3 -14.04 -72.19 22.00
N LEU A 4 -13.14 -73.07 21.52
CA LEU A 4 -11.81 -72.69 21.03
C LEU A 4 -11.90 -71.88 19.72
N GLY A 5 -12.85 -72.20 18.85
CA GLY A 5 -13.10 -71.45 17.62
C GLY A 5 -13.64 -70.04 17.84
N LYS A 6 -14.50 -69.85 18.86
CA LYS A 6 -15.09 -68.54 19.17
C LYS A 6 -14.06 -67.55 19.70
N GLU A 7 -13.17 -67.98 20.59
CA GLU A 7 -12.10 -67.12 21.12
C GLU A 7 -11.00 -66.83 20.08
N ALA A 8 -10.65 -67.81 19.24
CA ALA A 8 -9.76 -67.58 18.11
C ALA A 8 -10.33 -66.54 17.13
N MET A 9 -11.63 -66.62 16.80
CA MET A 9 -12.27 -65.69 15.88
C MET A 9 -12.46 -64.29 16.46
N LYS A 10 -12.64 -64.17 17.78
CA LYS A 10 -12.65 -62.89 18.51
C LYS A 10 -11.28 -62.21 18.47
N THR A 11 -10.22 -63.00 18.60
CA THR A 11 -8.82 -62.53 18.56
C THR A 11 -8.42 -62.08 17.16
N ILE A 12 -8.81 -62.84 16.12
CA ILE A 12 -8.59 -62.46 14.71
C ILE A 12 -9.37 -61.19 14.35
N LYS A 13 -10.63 -61.03 14.79
CA LYS A 13 -11.40 -59.79 14.56
C LYS A 13 -10.78 -58.57 15.24
N ARG A 14 -10.25 -58.72 16.46
CA ARG A 14 -9.54 -57.64 17.18
C ARG A 14 -8.22 -57.28 16.51
N ALA A 15 -7.45 -58.28 16.07
CA ALA A 15 -6.22 -58.07 15.31
C ALA A 15 -6.50 -57.39 13.96
N LEU A 16 -7.55 -57.81 13.24
CA LEU A 16 -7.95 -57.21 11.97
C LEU A 16 -8.49 -55.78 12.14
N MET A 17 -9.24 -55.49 13.19
CA MET A 17 -9.64 -54.12 13.54
C MET A 17 -8.43 -53.26 13.93
N GLY A 18 -7.46 -53.83 14.66
CA GLY A 18 -6.21 -53.16 15.00
C GLY A 18 -5.37 -52.84 13.77
N VAL A 19 -5.23 -53.78 12.83
CA VAL A 19 -4.53 -53.59 11.56
C VAL A 19 -5.27 -52.61 10.67
N LEU A 20 -6.60 -52.68 10.54
CA LEU A 20 -7.39 -51.71 9.77
C LEU A 20 -7.33 -50.30 10.37
N ALA A 21 -7.31 -50.17 11.70
CA ALA A 21 -7.12 -48.89 12.37
C ALA A 21 -5.71 -48.34 12.19
N PHE A 22 -4.67 -49.19 12.27
CA PHE A 22 -3.27 -48.79 12.03
C PHE A 22 -3.03 -48.44 10.55
N SER A 23 -3.59 -49.20 9.62
CA SER A 23 -3.56 -48.90 8.19
C SER A 23 -4.34 -47.64 7.87
N GLY A 24 -5.49 -47.41 8.52
CA GLY A 24 -6.25 -46.16 8.39
C GLY A 24 -5.46 -44.94 8.89
N LEU A 25 -4.72 -45.06 10.00
CA LEU A 25 -3.81 -44.03 10.51
C LEU A 25 -2.59 -43.81 9.61
N PHE A 26 -2.04 -44.87 9.01
CA PHE A 26 -0.91 -44.78 8.07
C PHE A 26 -1.32 -44.14 6.73
N PHE A 27 -2.49 -44.47 6.20
CA PHE A 27 -3.00 -43.89 4.95
C PHE A 27 -3.57 -42.47 5.14
N ALA A 28 -4.08 -42.13 6.32
CA ALA A 28 -4.47 -40.74 6.64
C ALA A 28 -3.25 -39.81 6.74
N GLY A 29 -2.09 -40.30 7.19
CA GLY A 29 -0.84 -39.54 7.22
C GLY A 29 -0.21 -39.32 5.83
N ALA A 30 -0.51 -40.18 4.85
CA ALA A 30 0.07 -40.11 3.50
C ALA A 30 -0.73 -39.22 2.52
N ALA A 31 -1.96 -38.82 2.86
CA ALA A 31 -2.86 -38.13 1.93
C ALA A 31 -2.79 -36.59 1.97
N MET A 32 -1.99 -35.96 2.83
CA MET A 32 -1.81 -34.49 2.89
C MET A 32 -0.40 -34.14 3.42
N ALA A 33 0.67 -34.62 2.78
CA ALA A 33 2.01 -34.13 3.09
C ALA A 33 2.20 -32.75 2.42
N VAL A 34 1.68 -31.69 3.06
CA VAL A 34 2.05 -30.32 2.71
C VAL A 34 3.53 -30.14 3.02
N GLY A 35 4.30 -29.59 2.07
CA GLY A 35 5.71 -29.26 2.25
C GLY A 35 5.91 -27.87 2.86
N ASP A 36 7.16 -27.52 3.16
CA ASP A 36 7.50 -26.18 3.63
C ASP A 36 7.11 -25.14 2.59
N SER A 37 6.45 -24.06 3.02
CA SER A 37 6.12 -22.95 2.12
C SER A 37 7.38 -22.12 1.86
N PRO A 38 7.94 -22.06 0.63
CA PRO A 38 9.21 -21.37 0.40
C PRO A 38 9.09 -19.87 0.73
N GLY A 39 9.79 -19.37 1.74
CA GLY A 39 9.66 -17.97 2.18
C GLY A 39 8.35 -17.66 2.93
N GLY A 40 7.58 -18.68 3.27
CA GLY A 40 6.47 -18.67 4.23
C GLY A 40 6.79 -19.55 5.45
N PRO A 41 5.79 -20.03 6.18
CA PRO A 41 5.99 -20.90 7.33
C PRO A 41 6.45 -22.30 6.90
N ALA A 42 7.34 -22.90 7.71
CA ALA A 42 7.72 -24.31 7.56
C ALA A 42 6.74 -25.24 8.29
N VAL A 43 6.66 -26.48 7.83
CA VAL A 43 5.75 -27.50 8.36
C VAL A 43 6.20 -27.89 9.77
N ASN A 44 5.27 -27.85 10.72
CA ASN A 44 5.53 -28.11 12.15
C ASN A 44 6.61 -27.19 12.76
N GLU A 45 6.83 -26.00 12.19
CA GLU A 45 7.71 -25.00 12.80
C GLU A 45 7.10 -24.52 14.13
N ILE A 46 7.88 -24.64 15.20
CA ILE A 46 7.45 -24.30 16.58
C ILE A 46 7.99 -22.96 17.07
N ASN A 47 8.79 -22.27 16.25
CA ASN A 47 9.39 -20.97 16.56
C ASN A 47 8.97 -19.93 15.51
N LEU A 48 9.45 -18.70 15.66
CA LEU A 48 9.30 -17.65 14.66
C LEU A 48 10.02 -18.01 13.36
N GLN A 49 9.47 -17.58 12.22
CA GLN A 49 10.11 -17.74 10.92
C GLN A 49 11.54 -17.17 10.91
N PRO A 50 12.46 -17.76 10.12
CA PRO A 50 13.82 -17.25 10.00
C PRO A 50 13.85 -15.78 9.56
N PRO A 51 14.62 -14.91 10.26
CA PRO A 51 14.65 -13.50 9.94
C PRO A 51 15.32 -13.22 8.58
N ALA A 52 14.86 -12.16 7.92
CA ALA A 52 15.40 -11.65 6.66
C ALA A 52 15.72 -10.14 6.71
N THR A 53 15.61 -9.54 7.90
CA THR A 53 15.97 -8.14 8.18
C THR A 53 16.67 -8.05 9.53
N LYS A 54 17.45 -7.00 9.75
CA LYS A 54 18.08 -6.70 11.05
C LYS A 54 17.09 -6.53 12.19
N ILE A 55 15.95 -5.91 11.95
CA ILE A 55 14.89 -5.79 12.96
C ILE A 55 14.33 -7.17 13.33
N ALA A 56 14.08 -8.04 12.35
CA ALA A 56 13.61 -9.40 12.62
C ALA A 56 14.65 -10.23 13.40
N GLU A 57 15.95 -10.07 13.11
CA GLU A 57 17.02 -10.70 13.90
C GLU A 57 16.98 -10.26 15.37
N GLU A 58 16.82 -8.95 15.64
CA GLU A 58 16.69 -8.43 17.01
C GLU A 58 15.44 -8.98 17.72
N LEU A 59 14.29 -9.00 17.03
CA LEU A 59 13.04 -9.56 17.56
C LEU A 59 13.18 -11.06 17.89
N TYR A 60 13.82 -11.83 17.02
CA TYR A 60 14.05 -13.25 17.22
C TYR A 60 14.96 -13.51 18.44
N SER A 61 16.04 -12.72 18.56
CA SER A 61 16.97 -12.81 19.70
C SER A 61 16.30 -12.43 21.02
N LEU A 62 15.52 -11.34 21.03
CA LEU A 62 14.72 -10.91 22.18
C LEU A 62 13.71 -11.99 22.58
N HIS A 63 12.97 -12.54 21.61
CA HIS A 63 12.03 -13.64 21.86
C HIS A 63 12.73 -14.83 22.52
N THR A 64 13.87 -15.26 21.97
CA THR A 64 14.64 -16.40 22.49
C THR A 64 15.15 -16.14 23.91
N PHE A 65 15.70 -14.95 24.16
CA PHE A 65 16.14 -14.53 25.50
C PHE A 65 14.98 -14.57 26.51
N MET A 66 13.82 -14.01 26.14
CA MET A 66 12.64 -13.98 27.00
C MET A 66 12.10 -15.39 27.26
N LEU A 67 12.11 -16.27 26.25
CA LEU A 67 11.68 -17.66 26.41
C LEU A 67 12.58 -18.43 27.38
N ILE A 68 13.90 -18.26 27.31
CA ILE A 68 14.86 -18.86 28.24
C ILE A 68 14.60 -18.36 29.66
N LEU A 69 14.45 -17.04 29.85
CA LEU A 69 14.17 -16.43 31.14
C LEU A 69 12.86 -16.95 31.75
N CYS A 70 11.78 -16.95 30.97
CA CYS A 70 10.48 -17.50 31.38
C CYS A 70 10.59 -18.98 31.74
N THR A 71 11.37 -19.77 31.00
CA THR A 71 11.59 -21.19 31.29
C THR A 71 12.32 -21.39 32.62
N VAL A 72 13.35 -20.59 32.92
CA VAL A 72 14.05 -20.64 34.22
C VAL A 72 13.11 -20.30 35.37
N ILE A 73 12.31 -19.23 35.24
CA ILE A 73 11.31 -18.84 36.25
C ILE A 73 10.26 -19.94 36.41
N PHE A 74 9.78 -20.50 35.29
CA PHE A 74 8.83 -21.61 35.29
C PHE A 74 9.38 -22.81 36.07
N ILE A 75 10.61 -23.26 35.78
CA ILE A 75 11.25 -24.38 36.49
C ILE A 75 11.42 -24.04 37.98
N ALA A 76 11.80 -22.82 38.33
CA ALA A 76 11.96 -22.41 39.73
C ALA A 76 10.62 -22.46 40.49
N VAL A 77 9.57 -21.86 39.95
CA VAL A 77 8.23 -21.81 40.56
C VAL A 77 7.62 -23.20 40.66
N PHE A 78 7.58 -23.94 39.55
CA PHE A 78 7.04 -25.29 39.54
C PHE A 78 7.90 -26.25 40.35
N GLY A 79 9.21 -26.07 40.40
CA GLY A 79 10.11 -26.83 41.24
C GLY A 79 9.78 -26.68 42.73
N VAL A 80 9.62 -25.45 43.21
CA VAL A 80 9.20 -25.18 44.61
C VAL A 80 7.80 -25.73 44.87
N MET A 81 6.86 -25.56 43.94
CA MET A 81 5.51 -26.08 44.06
C MET A 81 5.49 -27.62 44.15
N PHE A 82 6.14 -28.31 43.21
CA PHE A 82 6.20 -29.77 43.20
C PHE A 82 6.96 -30.32 44.40
N TYR A 83 8.03 -29.66 44.83
CA TYR A 83 8.70 -29.97 46.08
C TYR A 83 7.74 -29.85 47.27
N SER A 84 7.00 -28.75 47.36
CA SER A 84 6.01 -28.54 48.42
C SER A 84 4.94 -29.65 48.43
N VAL A 85 4.35 -29.96 47.28
CA VAL A 85 3.36 -31.05 47.13
C VAL A 85 3.96 -32.41 47.49
N PHE A 86 5.20 -32.70 47.10
CA PHE A 86 5.81 -34.00 47.37
C PHE A 86 6.28 -34.16 48.82
N ALA A 87 6.87 -33.12 49.40
CA ALA A 87 7.53 -33.14 50.70
C ALA A 87 6.56 -32.83 51.85
N HIS A 88 5.61 -31.92 51.65
CA HIS A 88 4.71 -31.41 52.69
C HIS A 88 3.30 -32.02 52.64
N ARG A 89 3.07 -33.06 51.83
CA ARG A 89 1.77 -33.74 51.78
C ARG A 89 1.41 -34.41 53.11
N LYS A 90 0.12 -34.33 53.46
CA LYS A 90 -0.46 -34.97 54.67
C LYS A 90 -0.14 -36.46 54.79
N SER A 91 -0.08 -37.19 53.67
CA SER A 91 0.19 -38.63 53.68
C SER A 91 1.60 -39.00 54.17
N LYS A 92 2.55 -38.06 54.21
CA LYS A 92 3.88 -38.26 54.79
C LYS A 92 3.95 -37.92 56.29
N GLY A 93 2.81 -37.57 56.90
CA GLY A 93 2.76 -37.16 58.31
C GLY A 93 3.33 -35.76 58.56
N HIS A 94 3.48 -34.93 57.52
CA HIS A 94 3.98 -33.56 57.67
C HIS A 94 3.01 -32.73 58.52
N LYS A 95 3.53 -32.02 59.53
CA LYS A 95 2.77 -31.13 60.41
C LYS A 95 2.95 -29.70 59.92
N ALA A 96 1.84 -28.97 59.73
CA ALA A 96 1.89 -27.58 59.30
C ALA A 96 2.66 -26.70 60.30
N SER A 97 3.44 -25.77 59.79
CA SER A 97 4.10 -24.74 60.60
C SER A 97 3.14 -23.58 60.91
N ASN A 98 3.42 -22.81 61.96
CA ASN A 98 2.56 -21.71 62.46
C ASN A 98 3.10 -20.31 62.14
N PHE A 99 3.95 -20.15 61.13
CA PHE A 99 4.37 -18.82 60.68
C PHE A 99 3.27 -18.20 59.79
N HIS A 100 3.14 -16.87 59.84
CA HIS A 100 2.15 -16.14 59.05
C HIS A 100 2.77 -15.29 57.92
N GLU A 101 4.00 -14.82 58.10
CA GLU A 101 4.68 -13.96 57.13
C GLU A 101 6.21 -14.03 57.27
N SER A 102 6.90 -13.50 56.27
CA SER A 102 8.33 -13.24 56.34
C SER A 102 8.66 -12.00 55.51
N THR A 103 8.82 -10.86 56.18
CA THR A 103 9.17 -9.58 55.54
C THR A 103 10.44 -9.70 54.69
N THR A 104 11.42 -10.49 55.12
CA THR A 104 12.65 -10.73 54.36
C THR A 104 12.37 -11.42 53.02
N VAL A 105 11.55 -12.47 53.01
CA VAL A 105 11.16 -13.17 51.77
C VAL A 105 10.34 -12.24 50.88
N GLU A 106 9.45 -11.45 51.49
CA GLU A 106 8.64 -10.46 50.79
C GLU A 106 9.47 -9.39 50.07
N ILE A 107 10.50 -8.88 50.73
CA ILE A 107 11.43 -7.93 50.10
C ILE A 107 12.17 -8.59 48.94
N ILE A 108 12.67 -9.81 49.11
CA ILE A 108 13.43 -10.53 48.07
C ILE A 108 12.56 -10.76 46.83
N TRP A 109 11.35 -11.32 46.98
CA TRP A 109 10.49 -11.62 45.85
C TRP A 109 9.85 -10.39 45.20
N THR A 110 9.99 -9.21 45.78
CA THR A 110 9.55 -7.94 45.17
C THR A 110 10.69 -7.31 44.40
N ILE A 111 11.90 -7.28 44.99
CA ILE A 111 13.08 -6.68 44.35
C ILE A 111 13.55 -7.52 43.16
N VAL A 112 13.55 -8.85 43.25
CA VAL A 112 14.06 -9.71 42.17
C VAL A 112 13.24 -9.56 40.88
N PRO A 113 11.89 -9.69 40.86
CA PRO A 113 11.10 -9.43 39.66
C PRO A 113 11.23 -8.00 39.14
N PHE A 114 11.34 -7.01 40.03
CA PHE A 114 11.55 -5.61 39.64
C PHE A 114 12.84 -5.43 38.84
N ILE A 115 13.96 -6.00 39.31
CA ILE A 115 15.24 -5.97 38.58
C ILE A 115 15.13 -6.72 37.25
N ILE A 116 14.48 -7.89 37.24
CA ILE A 116 14.27 -8.69 36.02
C ILE A 116 13.56 -7.86 34.94
N VAL A 117 12.47 -7.16 35.30
CA VAL A 117 11.72 -6.32 34.36
C VAL A 117 12.56 -5.17 33.81
N ILE A 118 13.37 -4.50 34.65
CA ILE A 118 14.28 -3.44 34.20
C ILE A 118 15.27 -3.97 33.16
N LEU A 119 15.90 -5.12 33.43
CA LEU A 119 16.88 -5.72 32.53
C LEU A 119 16.23 -6.15 31.20
N MET A 120 14.97 -6.59 31.20
CA MET A 120 14.22 -6.92 29.99
C MET A 120 13.83 -5.68 29.17
N ALA A 121 13.51 -4.56 29.84
CA ALA A 121 12.99 -3.37 29.17
C ALA A 121 14.04 -2.62 28.33
N LEU A 122 15.32 -2.64 28.75
CA LEU A 122 16.40 -1.90 28.07
C LEU A 122 16.63 -2.34 26.61
N PRO A 123 16.90 -3.63 26.31
CA PRO A 123 17.13 -4.06 24.93
C PRO A 123 15.84 -3.97 24.10
N ALA A 124 14.66 -4.24 24.69
CA ALA A 124 13.38 -4.09 24.01
C ALA A 124 13.12 -2.64 23.55
N THR A 125 13.42 -1.66 24.41
CA THR A 125 13.24 -0.23 24.08
C THR A 125 14.12 0.17 22.91
N LYS A 126 15.39 -0.28 22.87
CA LYS A 126 16.30 -0.01 21.76
C LYS A 126 15.73 -0.51 20.43
N THR A 127 15.26 -1.75 20.39
CA THR A 127 14.68 -2.35 19.17
C THR A 127 13.40 -1.62 18.75
N VAL A 128 12.50 -1.29 19.69
CA VAL A 128 11.27 -0.54 19.38
C VAL A 128 11.58 0.84 18.78
N VAL A 129 12.57 1.55 19.30
CA VAL A 129 13.00 2.85 18.74
C VAL A 129 13.51 2.68 17.32
N ALA A 130 14.35 1.67 17.06
CA ALA A 130 14.86 1.38 15.72
C ALA A 130 13.73 1.01 14.73
N MET A 131 12.73 0.25 15.18
CA MET A 131 11.54 -0.10 14.38
C MET A 131 10.72 1.13 13.97
N LYS A 132 10.71 2.19 14.80
CA LYS A 132 9.90 3.39 14.56
C LYS A 132 10.62 4.49 13.80
N ASP A 133 11.93 4.40 13.61
CA ASP A 133 12.67 5.34 12.77
C ASP A 133 12.45 5.05 11.27
N THR A 134 11.47 5.71 10.67
CA THR A 134 11.15 5.60 9.23
C THR A 134 11.90 6.62 8.36
N THR A 135 12.82 7.40 8.93
CA THR A 135 13.55 8.44 8.19
C THR A 135 14.54 7.84 7.18
N ASN A 136 14.99 8.65 6.20
CA ASN A 136 16.03 8.27 5.23
C ASN A 136 15.70 6.99 4.42
N ALA A 137 14.45 6.83 4.01
CA ALA A 137 14.03 5.72 3.16
C ALA A 137 14.47 5.91 1.70
N ASP A 138 14.94 4.82 1.07
CA ASP A 138 15.32 4.78 -0.35
C ASP A 138 14.10 4.65 -1.27
N LEU A 139 13.06 3.94 -0.81
CA LEU A 139 11.81 3.70 -1.50
C LEU A 139 10.65 3.93 -0.53
N THR A 140 9.57 4.54 -1.00
CA THR A 140 8.32 4.63 -0.23
C THR A 140 7.18 4.02 -1.03
N VAL A 141 6.46 3.08 -0.40
CA VAL A 141 5.28 2.44 -0.95
C VAL A 141 4.12 2.66 0.00
N LYS A 142 2.99 3.15 -0.52
CA LYS A 142 1.74 3.21 0.22
C LYS A 142 1.00 1.89 0.02
N VAL A 143 0.59 1.29 1.12
CA VAL A 143 -0.15 0.04 1.21
C VAL A 143 -1.55 0.35 1.70
N THR A 144 -2.55 -0.02 0.92
CA THR A 144 -3.96 0.21 1.25
C THR A 144 -4.69 -1.11 1.43
N GLY A 145 -5.31 -1.32 2.59
CA GLY A 145 -6.17 -2.48 2.84
C GLY A 145 -7.57 -2.31 2.24
N TYR A 146 -8.05 -3.36 1.58
CA TYR A 146 -9.41 -3.50 1.06
C TYR A 146 -9.97 -4.88 1.43
N GLN A 147 -11.28 -5.04 1.53
CA GLN A 147 -11.94 -6.35 1.62
C GLN A 147 -11.92 -7.03 0.23
N TRP A 148 -11.16 -8.10 0.00
CA TRP A 148 -10.10 -8.72 0.81
C TRP A 148 -8.86 -8.85 -0.07
N LYS A 149 -8.10 -7.74 -0.18
CA LYS A 149 -6.95 -7.55 -1.06
C LYS A 149 -6.09 -6.36 -0.60
N TRP A 150 -4.89 -6.23 -1.15
CA TRP A 150 -3.98 -5.13 -0.85
C TRP A 150 -3.74 -4.27 -2.09
N GLY A 151 -3.77 -2.95 -1.94
CA GLY A 151 -3.30 -2.01 -2.97
C GLY A 151 -1.89 -1.54 -2.65
N TYR A 152 -1.05 -1.47 -3.68
CA TYR A 152 0.32 -0.97 -3.58
C TYR A 152 0.50 0.22 -4.51
N ASP A 153 0.88 1.37 -3.96
CA ASP A 153 1.23 2.57 -4.72
C ASP A 153 2.69 2.93 -4.44
N TYR A 154 3.53 2.93 -5.46
CA TYR A 154 4.92 3.36 -5.36
C TYR A 154 4.94 4.89 -5.41
N VAL A 155 5.08 5.52 -4.24
CA VAL A 155 4.92 6.98 -4.10
C VAL A 155 6.23 7.76 -4.20
N LYS A 156 7.37 7.10 -3.98
CA LYS A 156 8.69 7.72 -4.12
C LYS A 156 9.75 6.67 -4.39
N GLY A 157 10.57 6.90 -5.42
CA GLY A 157 11.73 6.09 -5.80
C GLY A 157 11.66 5.64 -7.27
N PRO A 158 12.50 4.69 -7.73
CA PRO A 158 12.58 4.34 -9.15
C PRO A 158 11.24 3.91 -9.77
N GLY A 159 10.42 3.19 -9.00
CA GLY A 159 9.10 2.72 -9.39
C GLY A 159 7.97 3.73 -9.22
N GLU A 160 8.26 5.01 -8.96
CA GLU A 160 7.24 6.02 -8.71
C GLU A 160 6.19 6.09 -9.82
N GLY A 161 4.92 6.13 -9.41
CA GLY A 161 3.74 6.10 -10.28
C GLY A 161 3.17 4.71 -10.51
N ILE A 162 3.92 3.62 -10.24
CA ILE A 162 3.39 2.25 -10.33
C ILE A 162 2.32 2.05 -9.25
N SER A 163 1.15 1.56 -9.66
CA SER A 163 0.04 1.24 -8.77
C SER A 163 -0.68 -0.02 -9.24
N PHE A 164 -1.03 -0.91 -8.31
CA PHE A 164 -1.81 -2.12 -8.60
C PHE A 164 -2.51 -2.68 -7.37
N LEU A 165 -3.50 -3.54 -7.62
CA LEU A 165 -4.13 -4.39 -6.62
C LEU A 165 -3.51 -5.77 -6.61
N SER A 166 -3.37 -6.34 -5.43
CA SER A 166 -2.82 -7.65 -5.14
C SER A 166 -3.91 -8.49 -4.48
N THR A 167 -4.37 -9.50 -5.20
CA THR A 167 -5.46 -10.38 -4.80
C THR A 167 -4.96 -11.82 -4.68
N LEU A 168 -5.63 -12.63 -3.87
CA LEU A 168 -5.31 -14.03 -3.69
C LEU A 168 -5.32 -14.77 -5.05
N ALA A 169 -4.22 -15.43 -5.38
CA ALA A 169 -4.10 -16.21 -6.61
C ALA A 169 -4.64 -17.65 -6.46
N THR A 170 -4.76 -18.17 -5.23
CA THR A 170 -5.29 -19.52 -4.98
C THR A 170 -6.69 -19.68 -5.60
N PRO A 171 -6.88 -20.60 -6.56
CA PRO A 171 -8.17 -20.83 -7.19
C PRO A 171 -9.24 -21.31 -6.20
N ARG A 172 -10.49 -20.90 -6.41
CA ARG A 172 -11.62 -21.39 -5.60
C ARG A 172 -11.80 -22.90 -5.68
N ALA A 173 -11.38 -23.54 -6.76
CA ALA A 173 -11.40 -25.00 -6.87
C ALA A 173 -10.54 -25.69 -5.80
N GLU A 174 -9.40 -25.10 -5.40
CA GLU A 174 -8.59 -25.61 -4.28
C GLU A 174 -9.32 -25.38 -2.95
N THR A 175 -9.86 -24.19 -2.72
CA THR A 175 -10.55 -23.84 -1.47
C THR A 175 -11.84 -24.63 -1.24
N ASP A 176 -12.53 -25.01 -2.32
CA ASP A 176 -13.75 -25.81 -2.30
C ASP A 176 -13.47 -27.32 -2.22
N GLY A 177 -12.20 -27.73 -2.12
CA GLY A 177 -11.81 -29.15 -2.10
C GLY A 177 -12.01 -29.88 -3.44
N ARG A 178 -12.14 -29.15 -4.55
CA ARG A 178 -12.29 -29.69 -5.91
C ARG A 178 -10.94 -29.94 -6.60
N GLN A 179 -9.85 -29.41 -6.06
CA GLN A 179 -8.47 -29.62 -6.51
C GLN A 179 -7.56 -29.84 -5.30
N PRO A 180 -6.44 -30.58 -5.45
CA PRO A 180 -5.42 -30.68 -4.42
C PRO A 180 -4.84 -29.30 -4.06
N ILE A 181 -4.50 -29.10 -2.80
CA ILE A 181 -3.83 -27.88 -2.33
C ILE A 181 -2.34 -27.91 -2.64
N THR A 182 -1.75 -26.73 -2.80
CA THR A 182 -0.31 -26.54 -2.99
C THR A 182 0.39 -26.14 -1.69
N ASP A 183 1.73 -26.18 -1.65
CA ASP A 183 2.54 -25.76 -0.48
C ASP A 183 2.40 -24.25 -0.18
N THR A 184 1.86 -23.49 -1.12
CA THR A 184 1.58 -22.06 -1.02
C THR A 184 0.08 -21.76 -1.03
N TYR A 185 -0.75 -22.75 -0.73
CA TYR A 185 -2.19 -22.60 -0.56
C TYR A 185 -2.52 -21.41 0.38
N LEU A 186 -3.36 -20.49 -0.11
CA LEU A 186 -3.74 -19.22 0.53
C LEU A 186 -2.60 -18.21 0.75
N GLN A 187 -1.45 -18.39 0.10
CA GLN A 187 -0.26 -17.58 0.30
C GLN A 187 0.31 -16.96 -0.98
N GLU A 188 -0.31 -17.20 -2.13
CA GLU A 188 0.06 -16.57 -3.40
C GLU A 188 -0.86 -15.41 -3.76
N VAL A 189 -0.31 -14.46 -4.51
CA VAL A 189 -1.06 -13.34 -5.08
C VAL A 189 -0.78 -13.21 -6.57
N ASP A 190 -1.70 -12.57 -7.28
CA ASP A 190 -1.55 -12.24 -8.70
C ASP A 190 -0.41 -11.23 -8.95
N ASN A 191 -0.31 -10.21 -8.10
CA ASN A 191 0.65 -9.11 -8.22
C ASN A 191 1.38 -8.92 -6.88
N PRO A 192 2.63 -9.42 -6.74
CA PRO A 192 3.40 -9.25 -5.51
C PRO A 192 3.98 -7.84 -5.39
N LEU A 193 4.25 -7.39 -4.16
CA LEU A 193 5.03 -6.18 -3.91
C LEU A 193 6.50 -6.44 -4.28
N VAL A 194 7.06 -5.73 -5.24
CA VAL A 194 8.45 -5.93 -5.70
C VAL A 194 9.35 -4.81 -5.17
N VAL A 195 10.46 -5.16 -4.51
CA VAL A 195 11.39 -4.20 -3.90
C VAL A 195 12.85 -4.63 -4.08
N PRO A 196 13.83 -3.70 -4.06
CA PRO A 196 15.24 -4.04 -4.10
C PRO A 196 15.78 -4.48 -2.74
N VAL A 197 16.71 -5.43 -2.75
CA VAL A 197 17.50 -5.84 -1.57
C VAL A 197 18.40 -4.70 -1.06
N ASN A 198 18.75 -4.72 0.23
CA ASN A 198 19.66 -3.77 0.88
C ASN A 198 19.23 -2.29 0.82
N LYS A 199 17.94 -2.03 0.55
CA LYS A 199 17.34 -0.70 0.52
C LYS A 199 16.30 -0.53 1.62
N LYS A 200 16.28 0.64 2.27
CA LYS A 200 15.29 0.94 3.31
C LYS A 200 13.97 1.29 2.65
N ILE A 201 13.01 0.38 2.76
CA ILE A 201 11.67 0.51 2.19
C ILE A 201 10.75 1.04 3.29
N ARG A 202 10.23 2.26 3.11
CA ARG A 202 9.18 2.80 3.97
C ARG A 202 7.82 2.36 3.44
N ILE A 203 7.04 1.77 4.33
CA ILE A 203 5.67 1.34 4.05
C ILE A 203 4.72 2.30 4.76
N ILE A 204 3.87 2.96 3.99
CA ILE A 204 2.82 3.85 4.48
C ILE A 204 1.50 3.08 4.42
N THR A 205 0.93 2.71 5.56
CA THR A 205 -0.24 1.85 5.65
C THR A 205 -1.51 2.63 6.00
N THR A 206 -2.59 2.38 5.25
CA THR A 206 -3.96 2.86 5.49
C THR A 206 -4.97 1.82 5.00
N ALA A 207 -6.26 2.01 5.23
CA ALA A 207 -7.34 1.20 4.65
C ALA A 207 -8.45 2.06 4.06
N ASN A 208 -9.23 1.49 3.13
CA ASN A 208 -10.36 2.18 2.49
C ASN A 208 -11.73 1.72 3.00
N ASP A 209 -11.80 0.63 3.77
CA ASP A 209 -13.07 0.07 4.28
C ASP A 209 -13.04 -0.19 5.79
N VAL A 210 -12.49 -1.32 6.24
CA VAL A 210 -12.39 -1.75 7.63
C VAL A 210 -10.94 -1.78 8.08
N VAL A 211 -10.69 -2.12 9.35
CA VAL A 211 -9.33 -2.29 9.82
C VAL A 211 -8.74 -3.58 9.25
N HIS A 212 -7.51 -3.50 8.75
CA HIS A 212 -6.67 -4.64 8.37
C HIS A 212 -5.32 -4.53 9.10
N SER A 213 -4.42 -5.48 8.92
CA SER A 213 -3.04 -5.34 9.39
C SER A 213 -2.06 -6.01 8.45
N TRP A 214 -1.18 -5.22 7.85
CA TRP A 214 -0.17 -5.69 6.91
C TRP A 214 1.00 -6.30 7.71
N TYR A 215 1.28 -7.57 7.50
CA TYR A 215 2.30 -8.30 8.24
C TYR A 215 3.15 -9.19 7.33
N VAL A 216 4.48 -9.07 7.44
CA VAL A 216 5.44 -10.00 6.83
C VAL A 216 6.36 -10.55 7.95
N PRO A 217 6.14 -11.79 8.43
CA PRO A 217 6.84 -12.33 9.59
C PRO A 217 8.36 -12.33 9.46
N ALA A 218 8.90 -12.81 8.33
CA ALA A 218 10.34 -12.84 8.07
C ALA A 218 11.00 -11.45 8.14
N PHE A 219 10.24 -10.37 7.95
CA PHE A 219 10.74 -9.00 8.07
C PHE A 219 10.57 -8.38 9.45
N GLY A 220 9.80 -9.02 10.34
CA GLY A 220 9.48 -8.47 11.66
C GLY A 220 8.61 -7.21 11.59
N VAL A 221 7.88 -7.02 10.48
CA VAL A 221 7.06 -5.82 10.25
C VAL A 221 5.59 -6.17 10.26
N LYS A 222 4.87 -5.64 11.26
CA LYS A 222 3.41 -5.62 11.37
C LYS A 222 2.94 -4.18 11.55
N GLN A 223 1.98 -3.74 10.75
CA GLN A 223 1.34 -2.45 10.97
C GLN A 223 -0.12 -2.50 10.56
N ASP A 224 -0.98 -2.15 11.51
CA ASP A 224 -2.41 -2.02 11.28
C ASP A 224 -2.69 -0.95 10.19
N ALA A 225 -3.68 -1.22 9.37
CA ALA A 225 -4.24 -0.36 8.33
C ALA A 225 -5.61 0.13 8.84
N ILE A 226 -5.73 1.41 9.23
CA ILE A 226 -6.98 1.95 9.78
C ILE A 226 -7.55 3.00 8.82
N PRO A 227 -8.84 2.92 8.45
CA PRO A 227 -9.49 3.93 7.64
C PRO A 227 -9.36 5.33 8.25
N GLY A 228 -8.93 6.31 7.44
CA GLY A 228 -8.74 7.70 7.86
C GLY A 228 -7.44 7.99 8.60
N PHE A 229 -6.59 6.99 8.85
CA PHE A 229 -5.27 7.17 9.46
C PHE A 229 -4.17 6.63 8.56
N VAL A 230 -3.09 7.41 8.47
CA VAL A 230 -1.89 7.01 7.77
C VAL A 230 -0.81 6.72 8.80
N ARG A 231 -0.27 5.50 8.80
CA ARG A 231 0.85 5.11 9.65
C ARG A 231 2.00 4.63 8.81
N ASP A 232 3.20 4.76 9.33
CA ASP A 232 4.40 4.30 8.65
C ASP A 232 5.15 3.25 9.47
N THR A 233 5.77 2.35 8.71
CA THR A 233 6.72 1.36 9.18
C THR A 233 7.81 1.22 8.11
N TRP A 234 8.83 0.41 8.35
CA TRP A 234 9.89 0.19 7.38
C TRP A 234 10.50 -1.19 7.51
N PHE A 235 11.10 -1.68 6.41
CA PHE A 235 12.01 -2.81 6.44
C PHE A 235 13.20 -2.59 5.51
N LYS A 236 14.27 -3.37 5.72
CA LYS A 236 15.38 -3.51 4.79
C LYS A 236 15.72 -4.98 4.70
N ALA A 237 15.38 -5.61 3.57
CA ALA A 237 15.67 -7.01 3.34
C ALA A 237 17.17 -7.20 3.05
N ASP A 238 17.80 -8.16 3.73
CA ASP A 238 19.23 -8.42 3.65
C ASP A 238 19.58 -9.48 2.57
N LYS A 239 18.57 -10.14 1.99
CA LYS A 239 18.71 -11.17 0.94
C LYS A 239 17.56 -11.10 -0.07
N THR A 240 17.84 -11.52 -1.30
CA THR A 240 16.82 -11.68 -2.35
C THR A 240 15.93 -12.89 -2.08
N GLY A 241 14.74 -12.91 -2.68
CA GLY A 241 13.79 -14.01 -2.56
C GLY A 241 12.34 -13.55 -2.45
N THR A 242 11.43 -14.51 -2.29
CA THR A 242 10.00 -14.25 -2.08
C THR A 242 9.67 -14.46 -0.62
N PHE A 243 8.96 -13.52 -0.01
CA PHE A 243 8.56 -13.54 1.39
C PHE A 243 7.05 -13.42 1.50
N ARG A 244 6.43 -14.32 2.25
CA ARG A 244 4.98 -14.40 2.43
C ARG A 244 4.55 -13.80 3.76
N GLY A 245 3.39 -13.17 3.73
CA GLY A 245 2.79 -12.45 4.83
C GLY A 245 1.26 -12.53 4.77
N PHE A 246 0.61 -11.90 5.75
CA PHE A 246 -0.82 -12.13 6.01
C PHE A 246 -1.50 -10.87 6.53
N CYS A 247 -2.83 -10.81 6.36
CA CYS A 247 -3.65 -9.93 7.17
C CYS A 247 -3.72 -10.49 8.60
N THR A 248 -3.45 -9.63 9.59
CA THR A 248 -3.41 -10.02 11.02
C THR A 248 -4.35 -9.18 11.89
N GLU A 249 -5.42 -8.66 11.29
CA GLU A 249 -6.53 -8.00 11.98
C GLU A 249 -7.84 -8.49 11.35
N LEU A 250 -8.81 -8.92 12.17
CA LEU A 250 -10.04 -9.54 11.68
C LEU A 250 -10.85 -8.55 10.83
N CYS A 251 -10.90 -8.77 9.51
CA CYS A 251 -11.49 -7.84 8.54
C CYS A 251 -12.73 -8.39 7.80
N GLY A 252 -13.34 -9.47 8.31
CA GLY A 252 -14.58 -10.04 7.80
C GLY A 252 -14.44 -11.44 7.20
N LYS A 253 -15.41 -11.84 6.36
CA LYS A 253 -15.59 -13.22 5.88
C LYS A 253 -14.32 -13.83 5.27
N GLU A 254 -13.65 -13.11 4.38
CA GLU A 254 -12.47 -13.63 3.67
C GLU A 254 -11.16 -13.14 4.29
N HIS A 255 -11.14 -12.88 5.61
CA HIS A 255 -9.94 -12.43 6.35
C HIS A 255 -8.70 -13.31 6.09
N ALA A 256 -8.87 -14.63 6.05
CA ALA A 256 -7.80 -15.59 5.78
C ALA A 256 -7.37 -15.69 4.30
N PHE A 257 -8.01 -14.95 3.39
CA PHE A 257 -7.86 -15.08 1.94
C PHE A 257 -7.27 -13.79 1.32
N MET A 258 -6.51 -13.02 2.09
CA MET A 258 -5.82 -11.82 1.61
C MET A 258 -4.34 -11.78 2.03
N PRO A 259 -3.53 -12.72 1.50
CA PRO A 259 -2.11 -12.80 1.82
C PRO A 259 -1.34 -11.59 1.28
N VAL A 260 -0.09 -11.49 1.73
CA VAL A 260 0.90 -10.53 1.27
C VAL A 260 2.04 -11.34 0.66
N VAL A 261 2.52 -10.93 -0.51
CA VAL A 261 3.77 -11.47 -1.08
C VAL A 261 4.69 -10.31 -1.39
N VAL A 262 5.93 -10.40 -0.90
CA VAL A 262 6.99 -9.45 -1.21
C VAL A 262 8.11 -10.16 -1.95
N THR A 263 8.40 -9.72 -3.17
CA THR A 263 9.53 -10.19 -3.97
C THR A 263 10.68 -9.21 -3.82
N VAL A 264 11.77 -9.69 -3.24
CA VAL A 264 13.01 -8.92 -3.05
C VAL A 264 13.99 -9.29 -4.15
N LEU A 265 14.31 -8.31 -5.00
CA LEU A 265 15.17 -8.46 -6.17
C LEU A 265 16.55 -7.84 -5.98
N SER A 266 17.49 -8.18 -6.85
CA SER A 266 18.72 -7.40 -6.99
C SER A 266 18.39 -5.98 -7.48
N ALA A 267 19.32 -5.03 -7.33
CA ALA A 267 19.09 -3.66 -7.79
C ALA A 267 18.88 -3.60 -9.32
N GLU A 268 19.58 -4.44 -10.08
CA GLU A 268 19.47 -4.55 -11.53
C GLU A 268 18.12 -5.14 -11.95
N ASP A 269 17.73 -6.27 -11.35
CA ASP A 269 16.45 -6.92 -11.65
C ASP A 269 15.27 -6.03 -11.24
N TYR A 270 15.39 -5.29 -10.14
CA TYR A 270 14.37 -4.33 -9.74
C TYR A 270 14.25 -3.18 -10.75
N ALA A 271 15.36 -2.66 -11.26
CA ALA A 271 15.33 -1.62 -12.31
C ALA A 271 14.67 -2.15 -13.59
N ALA A 272 15.03 -3.36 -14.02
CA ALA A 272 14.43 -4.01 -15.17
C ALA A 272 12.92 -4.25 -14.99
N TRP A 273 12.50 -4.67 -13.79
CA TRP A 273 11.09 -4.81 -13.43
C TRP A 273 10.36 -3.47 -13.49
N VAL A 274 10.91 -2.41 -12.91
CA VAL A 274 10.34 -1.05 -12.96
C VAL A 274 10.16 -0.59 -14.41
N ASP A 275 11.16 -0.77 -15.26
CA ASP A 275 11.09 -0.38 -16.67
C ASP A 275 10.02 -1.17 -17.42
N SER A 276 9.89 -2.47 -17.12
CA SER A 276 8.84 -3.32 -17.66
C SER A 276 7.45 -2.84 -17.25
N GLU A 277 7.24 -2.57 -15.97
CA GLU A 277 5.95 -2.06 -15.47
C GLU A 277 5.62 -0.69 -16.05
N LYS A 278 6.58 0.22 -16.12
CA LYS A 278 6.38 1.53 -16.77
C LYS A 278 6.04 1.38 -18.25
N LYS A 279 6.66 0.44 -18.97
CA LYS A 279 6.31 0.13 -20.36
C LYS A 279 4.90 -0.46 -20.48
N LYS A 280 4.50 -1.36 -19.57
CA LYS A 280 3.12 -1.88 -19.54
C LYS A 280 2.11 -0.78 -19.26
N MET A 281 2.40 0.09 -18.30
CA MET A 281 1.57 1.26 -17.99
C MET A 281 1.52 2.23 -19.17
N ALA A 282 2.63 2.45 -19.89
CA ALA A 282 2.65 3.30 -21.08
C ALA A 282 1.97 2.65 -22.29
N ALA A 283 2.06 1.32 -22.46
CA ALA A 283 1.38 0.59 -23.52
C ALA A 283 -0.13 0.45 -23.24
N GLY A 284 -0.52 0.41 -21.96
CA GLY A 284 -1.88 0.50 -21.48
C GLY A 284 -2.34 1.94 -21.23
N ALA A 285 -1.46 2.94 -21.44
CA ALA A 285 -1.80 4.34 -21.26
C ALA A 285 -2.78 4.70 -22.36
N ASP A 286 -4.02 4.78 -21.92
CA ASP A 286 -5.11 5.46 -22.55
C ASP A 286 -4.66 6.85 -23.03
N ASP A 287 -4.59 7.05 -24.35
CA ASP A 287 -4.39 8.37 -24.93
C ASP A 287 -5.78 9.03 -25.06
N PRO A 288 -6.14 9.96 -24.15
CA PRO A 288 -7.47 10.57 -24.16
C PRO A 288 -7.72 11.41 -25.42
N ASN A 289 -6.69 11.73 -26.20
CA ASN A 289 -6.78 12.49 -27.43
C ASN A 289 -6.80 11.61 -28.69
N ARG A 290 -6.55 10.30 -28.56
CA ARG A 290 -6.70 9.35 -29.66
C ARG A 290 -8.17 9.03 -29.89
N THR A 291 -8.55 8.93 -31.16
CA THR A 291 -9.84 8.38 -31.57
C THR A 291 -9.77 6.85 -31.54
N TYR A 292 -10.65 6.22 -30.77
CA TYR A 292 -10.77 4.76 -30.67
C TYR A 292 -11.88 4.21 -31.56
N THR A 293 -11.68 3.02 -32.09
CA THR A 293 -12.69 2.32 -32.90
C THR A 293 -13.75 1.65 -32.01
N LEU A 294 -14.93 1.36 -32.60
CA LEU A 294 -15.99 0.61 -31.92
C LEU A 294 -15.49 -0.75 -31.41
N ALA A 295 -14.70 -1.46 -32.20
CA ALA A 295 -14.16 -2.77 -31.83
C ALA A 295 -13.22 -2.67 -30.61
N GLU A 296 -12.32 -1.68 -30.59
CA GLU A 296 -11.40 -1.46 -29.46
C GLU A 296 -12.14 -1.12 -28.16
N LEU A 297 -13.10 -0.20 -28.25
CA LEU A 297 -13.90 0.22 -27.08
C LEU A 297 -14.86 -0.88 -26.61
N THR A 298 -15.41 -1.68 -27.52
CA THR A 298 -16.31 -2.79 -27.16
C THR A 298 -15.53 -3.93 -26.49
N GLU A 299 -14.37 -4.31 -27.03
CA GLU A 299 -13.49 -5.34 -26.44
C GLU A 299 -13.04 -4.92 -25.03
N ARG A 300 -12.53 -3.69 -24.89
CA ARG A 300 -12.13 -3.15 -23.58
C ARG A 300 -13.33 -3.00 -22.65
N GLY A 301 -14.44 -2.49 -23.16
CA GLY A 301 -15.66 -2.24 -22.40
C GLY A 301 -16.26 -3.51 -21.83
N SER A 302 -16.16 -4.63 -22.55
CA SER A 302 -16.59 -5.95 -22.04
C SER A 302 -15.83 -6.38 -20.78
N LYS A 303 -14.52 -6.08 -20.72
CA LYS A 303 -13.66 -6.38 -19.56
C LYS A 303 -13.97 -5.47 -18.39
N VAL A 304 -14.13 -4.17 -18.65
CA VAL A 304 -14.54 -3.18 -17.63
C VAL A 304 -15.91 -3.55 -17.06
N TYR A 305 -16.86 -3.93 -17.92
CA TYR A 305 -18.20 -4.37 -17.55
C TYR A 305 -18.15 -5.61 -16.65
N ALA A 306 -17.40 -6.64 -17.05
CA ALA A 306 -17.27 -7.89 -16.29
C ALA A 306 -16.66 -7.65 -14.89
N ALA A 307 -15.66 -6.77 -14.80
CA ALA A 307 -14.96 -6.48 -13.55
C ALA A 307 -15.79 -5.62 -12.57
N ASN A 308 -16.58 -4.67 -13.09
CA ASN A 308 -17.17 -3.61 -12.27
C ASN A 308 -18.71 -3.62 -12.25
N CYS A 309 -19.35 -3.94 -13.38
CA CYS A 309 -20.78 -3.71 -13.58
C CYS A 309 -21.60 -5.01 -13.45
N ALA A 310 -21.04 -6.14 -13.90
CA ALA A 310 -21.75 -7.41 -14.02
C ALA A 310 -22.25 -7.99 -12.68
N VAL A 311 -21.62 -7.63 -11.55
CA VAL A 311 -22.05 -8.06 -10.21
C VAL A 311 -23.47 -7.61 -9.89
N CYS A 312 -23.88 -6.44 -10.38
CA CYS A 312 -25.23 -5.90 -10.18
C CYS A 312 -26.11 -6.08 -11.41
N HIS A 313 -25.58 -5.82 -12.61
CA HIS A 313 -26.35 -5.83 -13.86
C HIS A 313 -26.38 -7.19 -14.57
N GLN A 314 -25.76 -8.22 -13.97
CA GLN A 314 -25.57 -9.57 -14.51
C GLN A 314 -24.67 -9.59 -15.77
N PRO A 315 -23.94 -10.68 -16.06
CA PRO A 315 -23.12 -10.78 -17.27
C PRO A 315 -23.88 -10.61 -18.59
N ASN A 316 -25.19 -10.89 -18.58
CA ASN A 316 -26.09 -10.76 -19.73
C ASN A 316 -26.85 -9.42 -19.78
N GLY A 317 -26.54 -8.46 -18.90
CA GLY A 317 -27.17 -7.15 -18.87
C GLY A 317 -28.63 -7.13 -18.42
N LYS A 318 -29.19 -8.25 -17.93
CA LYS A 318 -30.62 -8.33 -17.55
C LYS A 318 -30.93 -7.74 -16.17
N GLY A 319 -29.92 -7.45 -15.34
CA GLY A 319 -30.12 -7.02 -13.97
C GLY A 319 -30.85 -8.05 -13.09
N ALA A 320 -31.10 -7.71 -11.83
CA ALA A 320 -31.87 -8.53 -10.89
C ALA A 320 -32.42 -7.68 -9.73
N GLY A 321 -33.68 -7.91 -9.36
CA GLY A 321 -34.31 -7.27 -8.20
C GLY A 321 -34.29 -5.74 -8.29
N ALA A 322 -33.58 -5.09 -7.36
CA ALA A 322 -33.44 -3.63 -7.31
C ALA A 322 -32.45 -3.06 -8.35
N PHE A 323 -31.68 -3.91 -9.04
CA PHE A 323 -30.72 -3.51 -10.07
C PHE A 323 -31.35 -3.63 -11.46
N PRO A 324 -31.54 -2.51 -12.20
CA PRO A 324 -32.26 -2.52 -13.46
C PRO A 324 -31.49 -3.22 -14.58
N ALA A 325 -32.23 -3.70 -15.58
CA ALA A 325 -31.65 -4.20 -16.83
C ALA A 325 -30.99 -3.06 -17.62
N LEU A 326 -29.86 -3.37 -18.25
CA LEU A 326 -29.18 -2.54 -19.25
C LEU A 326 -29.56 -2.97 -20.66
N ASP A 327 -29.75 -4.27 -20.87
CA ASP A 327 -30.21 -4.85 -22.14
C ASP A 327 -31.64 -4.38 -22.48
N GLY A 328 -31.79 -3.71 -23.62
CA GLY A 328 -33.05 -3.10 -24.08
C GLY A 328 -33.51 -1.89 -23.25
N SER A 329 -32.65 -1.36 -22.38
CA SER A 329 -33.05 -0.29 -21.45
C SER A 329 -33.20 1.07 -22.13
N LYS A 330 -34.03 1.94 -21.55
CA LYS A 330 -34.18 3.33 -22.01
C LYS A 330 -32.91 4.16 -21.83
N ILE A 331 -32.03 3.79 -20.91
CA ILE A 331 -30.75 4.48 -20.69
C ILE A 331 -29.74 4.07 -21.76
N ALA A 332 -29.59 2.76 -22.01
CA ALA A 332 -28.65 2.27 -23.02
C ALA A 332 -29.08 2.60 -24.46
N ASN A 333 -30.38 2.67 -24.75
CA ASN A 333 -30.88 3.03 -26.09
C ASN A 333 -31.33 4.50 -26.23
N GLY A 334 -31.37 5.26 -25.15
CA GLY A 334 -31.75 6.67 -25.13
C GLY A 334 -30.56 7.62 -25.33
N PRO A 335 -30.70 8.92 -25.05
CA PRO A 335 -29.62 9.90 -25.24
C PRO A 335 -28.34 9.54 -24.48
N ILE A 336 -27.19 9.60 -25.16
CA ILE A 336 -25.90 9.18 -24.57
C ILE A 336 -25.50 10.05 -23.37
N ALA A 337 -25.86 11.34 -23.37
CA ALA A 337 -25.63 12.26 -22.26
C ALA A 337 -26.20 11.75 -20.92
N GLU A 338 -27.40 11.15 -20.95
CA GLU A 338 -28.04 10.61 -19.75
C GLU A 338 -27.28 9.39 -19.23
N HIS A 339 -26.84 8.52 -20.15
CA HIS A 339 -26.05 7.34 -19.79
C HIS A 339 -24.70 7.73 -19.17
N VAL A 340 -23.99 8.67 -19.80
CA VAL A 340 -22.71 9.20 -19.32
C VAL A 340 -22.86 9.85 -17.95
N SER A 341 -23.89 10.68 -17.75
CA SER A 341 -24.12 11.31 -16.45
C SER A 341 -24.43 10.30 -15.35
N LEU A 342 -25.14 9.22 -15.65
CA LEU A 342 -25.46 8.15 -14.68
C LEU A 342 -24.22 7.39 -14.24
N VAL A 343 -23.34 7.01 -15.16
CA VAL A 343 -22.09 6.29 -14.83
C VAL A 343 -21.14 7.20 -14.05
N LEU A 344 -21.01 8.47 -14.45
CA LEU A 344 -20.13 9.42 -13.76
C LEU A 344 -20.60 9.75 -12.35
N LYS A 345 -21.90 9.99 -12.14
CA LYS A 345 -22.43 10.48 -10.86
C LYS A 345 -22.99 9.38 -9.95
N GLY A 346 -23.28 8.20 -10.49
CA GLY A 346 -24.04 7.18 -9.78
C GLY A 346 -25.51 7.56 -9.58
N LYS A 347 -26.32 6.61 -9.11
CA LYS A 347 -27.72 6.83 -8.74
C LYS A 347 -28.20 5.74 -7.78
N ASN A 348 -28.85 6.14 -6.69
CA ASN A 348 -29.33 5.23 -5.64
C ASN A 348 -28.19 4.34 -5.11
N ALA A 349 -28.29 3.02 -5.29
CA ALA A 349 -27.28 2.04 -4.87
C ALA A 349 -26.10 1.91 -5.86
N MET A 350 -26.17 2.51 -7.05
CA MET A 350 -25.06 2.51 -8.01
C MET A 350 -24.04 3.59 -7.62
N PRO A 351 -22.77 3.23 -7.35
CA PRO A 351 -21.74 4.19 -6.98
C PRO A 351 -21.40 5.12 -8.15
N SER A 352 -20.78 6.26 -7.84
CA SER A 352 -20.12 7.10 -8.83
C SER A 352 -18.83 6.41 -9.28
N TRP A 353 -18.63 6.27 -10.59
CA TRP A 353 -17.41 5.68 -11.16
C TRP A 353 -16.39 6.73 -11.59
N ALA A 354 -16.73 8.02 -11.50
CA ALA A 354 -15.81 9.11 -11.82
C ALA A 354 -14.47 9.03 -11.05
N PRO A 355 -14.42 8.70 -9.74
CA PRO A 355 -13.15 8.66 -9.02
C PRO A 355 -12.29 7.43 -9.31
N THR A 356 -12.86 6.39 -9.93
CA THR A 356 -12.25 5.05 -9.97
C THR A 356 -11.92 4.55 -11.37
N LEU A 357 -12.67 4.97 -12.40
CA LEU A 357 -12.43 4.58 -13.79
C LEU A 357 -11.85 5.73 -14.60
N SER A 358 -10.95 5.41 -15.54
CA SER A 358 -10.37 6.35 -16.50
C SER A 358 -11.42 6.85 -17.51
N ASP A 359 -11.12 7.93 -18.23
CA ASP A 359 -11.98 8.43 -19.30
C ASP A 359 -12.19 7.40 -20.41
N VAL A 360 -11.16 6.62 -20.73
CA VAL A 360 -11.27 5.58 -21.75
C VAL A 360 -12.02 4.37 -21.23
N GLU A 361 -11.87 4.00 -19.96
CA GLU A 361 -12.64 2.90 -19.37
C GLU A 361 -14.14 3.21 -19.35
N ILE A 362 -14.52 4.43 -18.97
CA ILE A 362 -15.91 4.89 -19.01
C ILE A 362 -16.41 4.96 -20.46
N ALA A 363 -15.61 5.52 -21.37
CA ALA A 363 -15.93 5.54 -22.79
C ALA A 363 -16.16 4.12 -23.35
N SER A 364 -15.31 3.18 -22.95
CA SER A 364 -15.35 1.78 -23.38
C SER A 364 -16.57 1.05 -22.84
N VAL A 365 -16.84 1.14 -21.53
CA VAL A 365 -17.96 0.40 -20.92
C VAL A 365 -19.31 0.89 -21.43
N ILE A 366 -19.49 2.21 -21.58
CA ILE A 366 -20.72 2.79 -22.13
C ILE A 366 -20.87 2.39 -23.60
N THR A 367 -19.80 2.45 -24.39
CA THR A 367 -19.82 2.01 -25.80
C THR A 367 -20.19 0.52 -25.90
N TYR A 368 -19.62 -0.33 -25.05
CA TYR A 368 -19.96 -1.75 -24.98
C TYR A 368 -21.44 -1.96 -24.62
N GLU A 369 -21.94 -1.35 -23.56
CA GLU A 369 -23.33 -1.50 -23.09
C GLU A 369 -24.34 -1.04 -24.14
N ARG A 370 -24.05 0.02 -24.88
CA ARG A 370 -24.92 0.57 -25.93
C ARG A 370 -24.89 -0.21 -27.25
N ASN A 371 -23.96 -1.17 -27.40
CA ASN A 371 -23.77 -1.99 -28.61
C ASN A 371 -23.77 -3.51 -28.33
N SER A 372 -24.15 -3.92 -27.11
CA SER A 372 -24.20 -5.32 -26.70
C SER A 372 -25.62 -5.79 -26.42
N TRP A 373 -25.80 -7.12 -26.47
CA TRP A 373 -27.08 -7.79 -26.25
C TRP A 373 -28.14 -7.31 -27.26
N GLY A 374 -29.30 -6.82 -26.83
CA GLY A 374 -30.30 -6.21 -27.68
C GLY A 374 -30.08 -4.71 -27.96
N ASN A 375 -29.00 -4.10 -27.45
CA ASN A 375 -28.68 -2.71 -27.71
C ASN A 375 -27.82 -2.60 -28.96
N HIS A 376 -28.28 -1.86 -29.96
CA HIS A 376 -27.60 -1.71 -31.25
C HIS A 376 -27.62 -0.24 -31.71
N THR A 377 -27.21 0.66 -30.82
CA THR A 377 -27.24 2.12 -31.09
C THR A 377 -26.22 2.55 -32.15
N GLY A 378 -25.13 1.80 -32.32
CA GLY A 378 -23.99 2.19 -33.16
C GLY A 378 -23.17 3.33 -32.59
N ASP A 379 -23.44 3.75 -31.34
CA ASP A 379 -22.77 4.88 -30.71
C ASP A 379 -21.35 4.52 -30.28
N ILE A 380 -20.42 5.41 -30.60
CA ILE A 380 -19.04 5.34 -30.13
C ILE A 380 -18.79 6.55 -29.22
N LEU A 381 -18.65 6.31 -27.91
CA LEU A 381 -18.26 7.35 -26.96
C LEU A 381 -16.74 7.45 -26.91
N GLN A 382 -16.19 8.61 -27.24
CA GLN A 382 -14.75 8.85 -27.18
C GLN A 382 -14.31 9.30 -25.78
N PRO A 383 -13.07 8.99 -25.36
CA PRO A 383 -12.53 9.39 -24.06
C PRO A 383 -12.58 10.90 -23.82
N LYS A 384 -12.25 11.69 -24.85
CA LYS A 384 -12.35 13.16 -24.80
C LYS A 384 -13.76 13.64 -24.43
N GLN A 385 -14.81 12.96 -24.88
CA GLN A 385 -16.18 13.30 -24.53
C GLN A 385 -16.50 12.99 -23.06
N VAL A 386 -15.83 12.00 -22.47
CA VAL A 386 -15.93 11.72 -21.03
C VAL A 386 -15.17 12.76 -20.22
N ALA A 387 -13.97 13.14 -20.66
CA ALA A 387 -13.20 14.22 -20.05
C ALA A 387 -13.99 15.53 -20.04
N ASP A 388 -14.59 15.89 -21.17
CA ASP A 388 -15.49 17.06 -21.29
C ASP A 388 -16.71 16.93 -20.36
N ALA A 389 -17.30 15.73 -20.24
CA ALA A 389 -18.45 15.46 -19.37
C ALA A 389 -18.11 15.61 -17.89
N ARG A 390 -16.89 15.24 -17.46
CA ARG A 390 -16.41 15.48 -16.09
C ARG A 390 -16.33 16.97 -15.77
N ASN A 391 -16.04 17.79 -16.78
CA ASN A 391 -16.00 19.25 -16.70
C ASN A 391 -17.36 19.90 -16.97
N GLY A 392 -18.45 19.11 -16.97
CA GLY A 392 -19.83 19.60 -17.07
C GLY A 392 -20.39 19.68 -18.50
N LYS A 393 -19.60 19.36 -19.53
CA LYS A 393 -20.03 19.37 -20.93
C LYS A 393 -20.41 17.95 -21.37
N LEU A 394 -21.67 17.59 -21.21
CA LEU A 394 -22.18 16.28 -21.62
C LEU A 394 -22.16 16.11 -23.16
N PRO A 395 -21.91 14.91 -23.69
CA PRO A 395 -21.87 14.66 -25.12
C PRO A 395 -23.24 14.85 -25.79
N GLU A 396 -23.28 15.58 -26.90
CA GLU A 396 -24.52 15.88 -27.66
C GLU A 396 -24.98 14.75 -28.60
N GLY A 397 -24.31 13.59 -28.57
CA GLY A 397 -24.61 12.41 -29.39
C GLY A 397 -23.44 11.43 -29.39
N GLY A 398 -23.70 10.14 -29.66
CA GLY A 398 -22.64 9.18 -29.95
C GLY A 398 -22.17 9.37 -31.39
N ASN A 399 -20.88 9.27 -31.67
CA ASN A 399 -20.43 9.28 -33.06
C ASN A 399 -21.00 8.02 -33.71
N HIS A 400 -21.99 8.17 -34.59
CA HIS A 400 -22.59 7.04 -35.30
C HIS A 400 -21.61 6.58 -36.39
N LEU A 401 -21.62 5.28 -36.71
CA LEU A 401 -20.79 4.66 -37.76
C LEU A 401 -20.80 5.40 -39.11
N ALA A 402 -21.81 6.24 -39.40
CA ALA A 402 -21.92 7.02 -40.62
C ALA A 402 -20.91 8.18 -40.73
N ASP A 403 -20.40 8.72 -39.62
CA ASP A 403 -19.55 9.93 -39.64
C ASP A 403 -18.05 9.63 -39.80
N ALA A 404 -17.65 8.36 -39.70
CA ALA A 404 -16.25 7.94 -39.86
C ALA A 404 -15.80 7.87 -41.34
N GLY A 405 -16.70 8.13 -42.30
CA GLY A 405 -16.45 7.92 -43.73
C GLY A 405 -15.97 9.11 -44.55
N ALA A 406 -15.90 10.34 -44.02
CA ALA A 406 -15.73 11.54 -44.86
C ALA A 406 -14.65 12.55 -44.46
N GLY A 407 -13.87 12.31 -43.39
CA GLY A 407 -13.00 13.36 -42.80
C GLY A 407 -11.48 13.18 -42.92
N ALA A 408 -10.96 12.06 -43.43
CA ALA A 408 -9.52 11.75 -43.34
C ALA A 408 -8.92 11.28 -44.67
N ALA A 409 -9.10 12.07 -45.73
CA ALA A 409 -8.41 11.86 -47.00
C ALA A 409 -8.02 13.20 -47.63
N ALA A 410 -7.20 13.99 -46.93
CA ALA A 410 -6.44 15.07 -47.55
C ALA A 410 -5.20 15.38 -46.70
N GLY A 411 -4.03 14.99 -47.19
CA GLY A 411 -2.75 15.49 -46.69
C GLY A 411 -1.83 14.47 -46.03
N ALA A 412 -1.36 13.47 -46.79
CA ALA A 412 -0.07 12.81 -46.53
C ALA A 412 0.35 11.97 -47.75
N SER A 413 0.81 12.63 -48.80
CA SER A 413 1.68 12.01 -49.80
C SER A 413 2.75 13.04 -50.14
N ASP A 414 3.94 12.88 -49.58
CA ASP A 414 5.18 12.97 -50.34
C ASP A 414 6.40 12.59 -49.50
N ALA A 415 7.34 11.95 -50.20
CA ALA A 415 8.73 11.71 -49.86
C ALA A 415 9.06 10.61 -48.83
N ALA A 416 9.04 9.37 -49.31
CA ALA A 416 10.05 8.38 -48.93
C ALA A 416 11.26 8.45 -49.89
N ALA A 417 12.43 8.12 -49.33
CA ALA A 417 13.67 7.65 -49.96
C ALA A 417 14.78 8.67 -50.31
N ALA A 418 15.86 8.62 -49.52
CA ALA A 418 17.28 8.56 -49.93
C ALA A 418 18.13 8.40 -48.65
N SER A 419 18.59 7.19 -48.30
CA SER A 419 19.92 6.60 -48.59
C SER A 419 21.10 7.31 -47.93
N GLY A 420 21.92 6.56 -47.19
CA GLY A 420 23.33 6.92 -46.93
C GLY A 420 23.83 6.54 -45.56
N ALA A 421 24.44 5.36 -45.45
CA ALA A 421 25.29 4.99 -44.33
C ALA A 421 26.66 5.66 -44.49
N GLU A 422 27.22 6.22 -43.40
CA GLU A 422 28.66 6.24 -43.19
C GLU A 422 28.99 6.42 -41.70
N ALA A 423 29.86 5.54 -41.22
CA ALA A 423 30.42 5.55 -39.88
C ALA A 423 31.58 6.55 -39.80
N ALA A 424 31.68 7.33 -38.72
CA ALA A 424 32.95 7.90 -38.30
C ALA A 424 33.01 8.06 -36.78
N SER A 425 34.04 7.42 -36.23
CA SER A 425 34.57 7.50 -34.88
C SER A 425 34.89 8.94 -34.43
N GLY A 426 34.67 9.22 -33.15
CA GLY A 426 35.21 10.41 -32.49
C GLY A 426 35.16 10.24 -30.97
N ALA A 427 36.24 9.73 -30.40
CA ALA A 427 36.49 9.71 -28.97
C ALA A 427 36.67 11.14 -28.43
N ALA A 428 36.15 11.42 -27.24
CA ALA A 428 36.56 12.54 -26.40
C ALA A 428 36.78 12.03 -24.96
N PRO A 429 37.87 12.41 -24.28
CA PRO A 429 38.28 11.83 -23.01
C PRO A 429 37.62 12.54 -21.80
N ALA A 430 37.65 11.85 -20.67
CA ALA A 430 37.33 12.36 -19.34
C ALA A 430 38.46 13.27 -18.78
N SER A 431 38.12 14.30 -17.99
CA SER A 431 38.57 14.42 -16.59
C SER A 431 38.13 15.73 -15.89
N ALA A 432 37.69 15.56 -14.65
CA ALA A 432 37.93 16.35 -13.42
C ALA A 432 37.86 17.90 -13.41
N GLY A 433 36.83 18.41 -12.72
CA GLY A 433 36.93 19.15 -11.43
C GLY A 433 37.75 20.45 -11.33
N ALA A 434 37.07 21.55 -10.97
CA ALA A 434 37.50 22.48 -9.91
C ALA A 434 36.43 23.58 -9.68
N ALA A 435 36.37 24.07 -8.44
CA ALA A 435 35.42 25.03 -7.92
C ALA A 435 35.86 26.51 -8.12
N GLY A 436 34.86 27.40 -8.23
CA GLY A 436 34.78 28.73 -7.58
C GLY A 436 35.53 29.92 -8.17
N SER A 437 34.78 30.91 -8.68
CA SER A 437 34.87 32.34 -8.27
C SER A 437 33.85 33.22 -9.03
N ASP A 438 33.51 34.36 -8.43
CA ASP A 438 32.28 35.14 -8.55
C ASP A 438 32.03 36.03 -9.80
N SER A 439 30.73 36.14 -10.06
CA SER A 439 29.90 37.31 -10.44
C SER A 439 30.28 38.26 -11.59
N ALA A 440 29.37 38.35 -12.57
CA ALA A 440 28.83 39.62 -13.07
C ALA A 440 27.34 39.43 -13.44
N ALA A 441 26.55 40.45 -13.14
CA ALA A 441 25.10 40.42 -12.96
C ALA A 441 24.26 40.11 -14.22
N SER A 442 23.26 39.26 -14.04
CA SER A 442 22.00 39.30 -14.79
C SER A 442 20.84 39.31 -13.78
N ALA A 443 19.86 40.18 -13.97
CA ALA A 443 18.71 40.29 -13.06
C ALA A 443 17.90 38.97 -13.11
N PRO A 444 17.62 38.32 -11.96
CA PRO A 444 16.87 37.08 -11.97
C PRO A 444 15.41 37.35 -12.32
N GLN A 445 14.93 36.65 -13.34
CA GLN A 445 13.52 36.54 -13.67
C GLN A 445 12.79 35.93 -12.47
N ALA A 446 11.89 36.70 -11.84
CA ALA A 446 11.21 36.32 -10.61
C ALA A 446 10.27 35.12 -10.85
N GLY A 447 10.65 33.95 -10.32
CA GLY A 447 9.85 32.72 -10.33
C GLY A 447 9.74 32.13 -8.92
N LEU A 448 8.72 31.30 -8.71
CA LEU A 448 8.57 30.49 -7.49
C LEU A 448 9.63 29.35 -7.48
N PRO A 449 10.11 28.90 -6.31
CA PRO A 449 9.64 29.26 -4.97
C PRO A 449 10.22 30.59 -4.44
N ALA A 450 9.42 31.32 -3.66
CA ALA A 450 9.84 32.52 -2.93
C ALA A 450 9.77 32.27 -1.42
N SER A 451 10.70 32.80 -0.63
CA SER A 451 10.75 32.58 0.82
C SER A 451 10.63 33.89 1.61
N VAL A 452 9.87 33.86 2.70
CA VAL A 452 9.76 34.93 3.69
C VAL A 452 10.37 34.46 5.01
N TYR A 453 11.37 35.17 5.52
CA TYR A 453 12.11 34.77 6.73
C TYR A 453 11.68 35.57 7.94
N PHE A 454 11.31 34.88 9.02
CA PHE A 454 10.84 35.53 10.24
C PHE A 454 11.94 35.61 11.31
N GLU A 455 11.80 36.63 12.16
CA GLU A 455 12.56 36.71 13.40
C GLU A 455 12.15 35.62 14.41
N THR A 456 13.09 35.25 15.27
CA THR A 456 12.87 34.23 16.32
C THR A 456 11.70 34.61 17.21
N GLY A 457 10.76 33.68 17.43
CA GLY A 457 9.59 33.91 18.27
C GLY A 457 8.55 34.91 17.72
N LYS A 458 8.73 35.46 16.51
CA LYS A 458 7.81 36.44 15.90
C LYS A 458 7.07 35.87 14.70
N SER A 459 5.83 36.33 14.50
CA SER A 459 5.01 36.04 13.32
C SER A 459 4.57 37.29 12.55
N ALA A 460 5.05 38.47 12.95
CA ALA A 460 4.81 39.70 12.21
C ALA A 460 5.56 39.65 10.88
N LEU A 461 4.88 40.04 9.79
CA LEU A 461 5.45 40.04 8.45
C LEU A 461 6.65 41.01 8.40
N PRO A 462 7.85 40.56 8.00
CA PRO A 462 9.03 41.41 7.94
C PRO A 462 8.97 42.35 6.73
N ALA A 463 9.72 43.45 6.77
CA ALA A 463 9.66 44.49 5.73
C ALA A 463 10.17 44.00 4.35
N ASP A 464 11.08 43.03 4.34
CA ASP A 464 11.62 42.39 3.14
C ASP A 464 10.68 41.35 2.52
N ALA A 465 9.62 40.91 3.24
CA ALA A 465 8.60 40.00 2.70
C ALA A 465 7.90 40.56 1.46
N LYS A 466 7.87 41.89 1.31
CA LYS A 466 7.25 42.55 0.17
C LYS A 466 7.80 42.04 -1.18
N ALA A 467 9.10 41.78 -1.26
CA ALA A 467 9.71 41.26 -2.49
C ALA A 467 9.18 39.87 -2.86
N ALA A 468 9.05 38.98 -1.88
CA ALA A 468 8.51 37.63 -2.08
C ALA A 468 7.02 37.63 -2.42
N VAL A 469 6.24 38.51 -1.78
CA VAL A 469 4.80 38.68 -2.06
C VAL A 469 4.58 39.27 -3.45
N ASP A 470 5.36 40.28 -3.84
CA ASP A 470 5.27 40.89 -5.18
C ASP A 470 5.68 39.89 -6.27
N ALA A 471 6.70 39.06 -6.03
CA ALA A 471 7.11 37.99 -6.95
C ALA A 471 6.01 36.94 -7.12
N ALA A 472 5.37 36.50 -6.04
CA ALA A 472 4.25 35.57 -6.09
C ALA A 472 3.03 36.17 -6.81
N ALA A 473 2.71 37.44 -6.57
CA ALA A 473 1.62 38.14 -7.24
C ALA A 473 1.89 38.35 -8.74
N ALA A 474 3.13 38.64 -9.13
CA ALA A 474 3.53 38.72 -10.53
C ALA A 474 3.41 37.37 -11.23
N TRP A 475 3.83 36.29 -10.57
CA TRP A 475 3.69 34.93 -11.09
C TRP A 475 2.22 34.51 -11.20
N ALA A 476 1.37 34.87 -10.22
CA ALA A 476 -0.07 34.62 -10.23
C ALA A 476 -0.76 35.26 -11.45
N LYS A 477 -0.37 36.49 -11.82
CA LYS A 477 -0.90 37.17 -13.00
C LYS A 477 -0.59 36.45 -14.31
N ALA A 478 0.56 35.78 -14.38
CA ALA A 478 0.94 34.97 -15.54
C ALA A 478 0.31 33.56 -15.53
N HIS A 479 -0.21 33.10 -14.38
CA HIS A 479 -0.78 31.77 -14.20
C HIS A 479 -2.09 31.87 -13.40
N PRO A 480 -3.18 32.38 -14.01
CA PRO A 480 -4.41 32.71 -13.29
C PRO A 480 -5.07 31.49 -12.62
N ASP A 481 -4.88 30.29 -13.18
CA ASP A 481 -5.47 29.04 -12.67
C ASP A 481 -4.55 28.29 -11.69
N ALA A 482 -3.34 28.80 -11.44
CA ALA A 482 -2.39 28.09 -10.58
C ALA A 482 -2.69 28.27 -9.09
N MET A 483 -2.58 27.17 -8.35
CA MET A 483 -2.66 27.16 -6.89
C MET A 483 -1.29 27.44 -6.29
N PHE A 484 -1.27 28.06 -5.11
CA PHE A 484 -0.09 28.31 -4.30
C PHE A 484 -0.08 27.39 -3.09
N THR A 485 1.08 26.91 -2.68
CA THR A 485 1.27 26.23 -1.41
C THR A 485 2.13 27.07 -0.49
N LEU A 486 1.70 27.19 0.77
CA LEU A 486 2.45 27.85 1.83
C LEU A 486 2.93 26.83 2.85
N SER A 487 4.24 26.62 2.91
CA SER A 487 4.88 25.75 3.89
C SER A 487 5.58 26.59 4.95
N GLY A 488 5.09 26.56 6.19
CA GLY A 488 5.71 27.24 7.33
C GLY A 488 6.67 26.31 8.08
N PHE A 489 7.88 26.79 8.37
CA PHE A 489 8.90 26.00 9.06
C PHE A 489 8.99 26.34 10.56
N THR A 490 9.26 25.33 11.38
CA THR A 490 9.32 25.44 12.85
C THR A 490 10.72 25.82 13.36
N ASP A 491 10.80 26.68 14.37
CA ASP A 491 12.05 27.04 15.05
C ASP A 491 12.79 25.79 15.60
N LYS A 492 14.13 25.82 15.60
CA LYS A 492 15.01 24.72 16.10
C LYS A 492 14.99 24.56 17.63
N THR A 493 14.61 25.61 18.37
CA THR A 493 14.62 25.64 19.83
C THR A 493 13.24 26.00 20.37
N GLY A 494 12.91 25.52 21.58
CA GLY A 494 11.60 25.71 22.20
C GLY A 494 10.71 24.46 22.17
N SER A 495 9.48 24.60 22.65
CA SER A 495 8.49 23.51 22.65
C SER A 495 7.97 23.24 21.23
N ALA A 496 7.88 21.96 20.85
CA ALA A 496 7.37 21.55 19.53
C ALA A 496 5.97 22.09 19.24
N ASP A 497 5.08 22.08 20.23
CA ASP A 497 3.71 22.59 20.08
C ASP A 497 3.68 24.12 19.90
N ALA A 498 4.54 24.84 20.61
CA ALA A 498 4.66 26.28 20.48
C ALA A 498 5.23 26.65 19.10
N ASN A 499 6.22 25.90 18.61
CA ASN A 499 6.85 26.14 17.32
C ASN A 499 5.92 25.81 16.15
N ALA A 500 5.11 24.75 16.27
CA ALA A 500 4.09 24.42 15.28
C ALA A 500 3.00 25.52 15.20
N LYS A 501 2.56 26.04 16.35
CA LYS A 501 1.62 27.19 16.40
C LYS A 501 2.23 28.43 15.78
N LEU A 502 3.51 28.72 16.07
CA LEU A 502 4.21 29.88 15.53
C LEU A 502 4.40 29.79 14.01
N ALA A 503 4.80 28.63 13.50
CA ALA A 503 4.93 28.37 12.07
C ALA A 503 3.58 28.53 11.34
N LYS A 504 2.49 28.05 11.94
CA LYS A 504 1.13 28.28 11.43
C LYS A 504 0.77 29.77 11.39
N SER A 505 1.05 30.52 12.46
CA SER A 505 0.79 31.97 12.50
C SER A 505 1.57 32.74 11.43
N ARG A 506 2.82 32.33 11.16
CA ARG A 506 3.64 32.91 10.08
C ARG A 506 3.04 32.63 8.70
N ALA A 507 2.63 31.39 8.44
CA ALA A 507 2.00 31.03 7.16
C ALA A 507 0.68 31.80 6.94
N LEU A 508 -0.10 32.04 8.00
CA LEU A 508 -1.30 32.89 7.93
C LEU A 508 -0.95 34.35 7.62
N ALA A 509 0.10 34.91 8.22
CA ALA A 509 0.55 36.27 7.91
C ALA A 509 0.97 36.43 6.44
N VAL A 510 1.64 35.43 5.86
CA VAL A 510 2.00 35.43 4.43
C VAL A 510 0.77 35.27 3.54
N ARG A 511 -0.17 34.39 3.90
CA ARG A 511 -1.47 34.26 3.20
C ARG A 511 -2.19 35.60 3.15
N ASP A 512 -2.29 36.29 4.27
CA ASP A 512 -3.01 37.57 4.35
C ASP A 512 -2.32 38.65 3.50
N ALA A 513 -0.98 38.62 3.41
CA ALA A 513 -0.22 39.48 2.52
C ALA A 513 -0.44 39.16 1.03
N LEU A 514 -0.52 37.88 0.66
CA LEU A 514 -0.83 37.44 -0.70
C LEU A 514 -2.25 37.83 -1.11
N LYS A 515 -3.21 37.71 -0.19
CA LYS A 515 -4.59 38.18 -0.38
C LYS A 515 -4.63 39.70 -0.62
N ALA A 516 -3.90 40.47 0.19
CA ALA A 516 -3.78 41.91 0.00
C ALA A 516 -3.13 42.29 -1.34
N ALA A 517 -2.27 41.41 -1.89
CA ALA A 517 -1.67 41.56 -3.20
C ALA A 517 -2.56 41.09 -4.38
N GLY A 518 -3.77 40.61 -4.10
CA GLY A 518 -4.78 40.26 -5.11
C GLY A 518 -4.86 38.77 -5.48
N ILE A 519 -4.23 37.88 -4.72
CA ILE A 519 -4.37 36.42 -4.92
C ILE A 519 -5.61 35.93 -4.16
N ALA A 520 -6.50 35.22 -4.86
CA ALA A 520 -7.73 34.69 -4.28
C ALA A 520 -7.43 33.66 -3.18
N GLU A 521 -8.23 33.64 -2.10
CA GLU A 521 -7.95 32.78 -0.94
C GLU A 521 -8.09 31.29 -1.26
N ASP A 522 -9.01 30.93 -2.14
CA ASP A 522 -9.19 29.59 -2.68
C ASP A 522 -8.04 29.14 -3.58
N HIS A 523 -7.16 30.06 -4.01
CA HIS A 523 -5.92 29.75 -4.72
C HIS A 523 -4.73 29.51 -3.78
N ILE A 524 -4.92 29.53 -2.46
CA ILE A 524 -3.83 29.38 -1.49
C ILE A 524 -4.07 28.17 -0.57
N ILE A 525 -3.19 27.18 -0.66
CA ILE A 525 -3.20 25.96 0.15
C ILE A 525 -2.18 26.10 1.29
N LEU A 526 -2.67 26.14 2.53
CA LEU A 526 -1.82 26.10 3.73
C LEU A 526 -1.38 24.66 4.01
N LYS A 527 -0.07 24.37 3.92
CA LYS A 527 0.49 23.07 4.31
C LYS A 527 0.66 22.99 5.83
N LYS A 528 0.71 21.76 6.34
CA LYS A 528 1.07 21.52 7.74
C LYS A 528 2.49 22.06 8.01
N PRO A 529 2.77 22.63 9.20
CA PRO A 529 4.12 23.06 9.53
C PRO A 529 5.15 21.96 9.33
N GLU A 530 6.27 22.31 8.70
CA GLU A 530 7.35 21.39 8.38
C GLU A 530 8.53 21.56 9.35
N THR A 531 9.08 20.44 9.80
CA THR A 531 10.34 20.40 10.56
C THR A 531 11.49 20.10 9.60
N ILE A 532 12.22 21.14 9.16
CA ILE A 532 13.53 20.95 8.50
C ILE A 532 14.64 21.24 9.50
N THR A 533 15.40 20.20 9.84
CA THR A 533 16.60 20.27 10.69
C THR A 533 17.92 20.37 9.89
N GLY A 534 17.86 20.69 8.60
CA GLY A 534 18.96 20.42 7.65
C GLY A 534 19.70 21.60 7.00
N GLY A 535 19.76 22.78 7.62
CA GLY A 535 20.54 23.92 7.09
C GLY A 535 21.51 24.50 8.13
N ALA A 536 22.72 24.88 7.70
CA ALA A 536 23.73 25.56 8.52
C ALA A 536 23.25 26.94 9.04
N ASP A 537 22.29 27.56 8.35
CA ASP A 537 21.68 28.83 8.75
C ASP A 537 20.45 28.61 9.65
N ALA A 538 20.44 29.27 10.81
CA ALA A 538 19.29 29.27 11.73
C ALA A 538 18.07 29.99 11.15
N LYS A 539 18.24 30.89 10.18
CA LYS A 539 17.13 31.61 9.51
C LYS A 539 16.23 30.70 8.70
N GLU A 540 16.78 29.63 8.11
CA GLU A 540 16.03 28.65 7.33
C GLU A 540 14.93 27.94 8.11
N ALA A 541 15.12 27.77 9.42
CA ALA A 541 14.12 27.18 10.32
C ALA A 541 12.94 28.12 10.63
N ARG A 542 12.95 29.36 10.12
CA ARG A 542 11.93 30.38 10.40
C ARG A 542 11.32 30.95 9.13
N ARG A 543 11.40 30.22 8.02
CA ARG A 543 10.83 30.68 6.76
C ARG A 543 9.38 30.25 6.58
N VAL A 544 8.68 30.96 5.71
CA VAL A 544 7.49 30.49 4.99
C VAL A 544 7.85 30.47 3.53
N GLU A 545 7.71 29.32 2.90
CA GLU A 545 7.98 29.13 1.49
C GLU A 545 6.66 29.22 0.71
N ILE A 546 6.67 30.02 -0.36
CA ILE A 546 5.60 30.21 -1.32
C ILE A 546 6.01 29.45 -2.58
N SER A 547 5.27 28.39 -2.92
CA SER A 547 5.58 27.52 -4.06
C SER A 547 4.34 27.31 -4.91
N ALA A 548 4.48 27.09 -6.21
CA ALA A 548 3.37 26.61 -7.02
C ALA A 548 2.92 25.24 -6.49
N ALA A 549 1.61 25.00 -6.40
CA ALA A 549 1.11 23.67 -6.15
C ALA A 549 1.40 22.80 -7.38
N ALA A 550 1.98 21.63 -7.16
CA ALA A 550 2.20 20.62 -8.20
C ALA A 550 0.90 19.93 -8.59
#